data_AF-A0A9X8CQQ4-F1
#
_entry.id   AF-A0A9X8CQQ4-F1
#
_cell.length_a   1.000
_cell.length_b   1.000
_cell.length_c   1.000
_cell.angle_alpha   90.00
_cell.angle_beta   90.00
_cell.angle_gamma   90.00
#
_symmetry.space_group_name_H-M   'P 1'
#
loop_
_entity.id
_entity.type
_entity.pdbx_description
1 polymer ?
#
loop_
_entity_poly.entity_id
_entity_poly.type
_entity_poly.pdbx_seq_one_letter_code
_entity_poly.pdbx_strand_id
1 'polypeptide(L)'
;ELNKVITKWIFMSTITGFYTGSTESEVEKQFADLRDVTTAEGFVAYLEAAIETRLTDDFFTYSLPSSLEGSSANSPSWFGYVASLVVLGTPMLFSTSPLSQYFAIGASGKKNAIDKHHIFPKSYLTKIGYDNDRDRNQIANFTYLDYNTNIEIGDRAPAEYVAAFREKLGEEGYARTCRDNALPLDFESLEYPEFLARRRVLMAGTIRKAYERLCE
;
A
#
# COMPACT_ATOMS: atom_id res chain seq x y z
N GLU A 1 -7.46 13.16 21.24
CA GLU A 1 -7.69 11.79 21.73
C GLU A 1 -8.64 10.98 20.85
N LEU A 2 -9.97 11.16 20.90
CA LEU A 2 -10.90 10.29 20.17
C LEU A 2 -10.64 10.21 18.66
N ASN A 3 -10.45 11.36 17.99
CA ASN A 3 -10.13 11.37 16.55
C ASN A 3 -8.89 10.55 16.22
N LYS A 4 -7.84 10.62 17.05
CA LYS A 4 -6.58 9.91 16.85
C LYS A 4 -6.76 8.41 16.93
N VAL A 5 -7.41 7.92 17.99
CA VAL A 5 -7.65 6.48 18.15
C VAL A 5 -8.61 5.94 17.08
N ILE A 6 -9.61 6.72 16.64
CA ILE A 6 -10.51 6.32 15.55
C ILE A 6 -9.77 6.25 14.22
N THR A 7 -8.86 7.19 13.92
CA THR A 7 -8.01 7.11 12.72
C THR A 7 -7.13 5.86 12.76
N LYS A 8 -6.49 5.56 13.90
CA LYS A 8 -5.71 4.32 14.08
C LYS A 8 -6.58 3.07 13.93
N TRP A 9 -7.79 3.09 14.45
CA TRP A 9 -8.76 1.99 14.34
C TRP A 9 -9.14 1.71 12.89
N ILE A 10 -9.48 2.76 12.12
CA ILE A 10 -9.80 2.65 10.69
C ILE A 10 -8.60 2.11 9.91
N PHE A 11 -7.39 2.59 10.22
CA PHE A 11 -6.16 2.11 9.60
C PHE A 11 -5.93 0.62 9.88
N MET A 12 -5.96 0.23 11.16
CA MET A 12 -5.80 -1.17 11.60
C MET A 12 -6.84 -2.10 10.98
N SER A 13 -8.12 -1.73 11.06
CA SER A 13 -9.23 -2.54 10.53
C SER A 13 -9.15 -2.71 9.01
N THR A 14 -8.70 -1.68 8.30
CA THR A 14 -8.49 -1.74 6.84
C THR A 14 -7.36 -2.69 6.48
N ILE A 15 -6.21 -2.60 7.15
CA ILE A 15 -5.01 -3.39 6.81
C ILE A 15 -5.18 -4.87 7.17
N THR A 16 -5.79 -5.13 8.32
CA THR A 16 -6.01 -6.50 8.82
C THR A 16 -7.23 -7.17 8.20
N GLY A 17 -8.07 -6.42 7.46
CA GLY A 17 -9.34 -6.94 6.97
C GLY A 17 -10.30 -7.30 8.11
N PHE A 18 -10.24 -6.54 9.20
CA PHE A 18 -10.90 -6.88 10.46
C PHE A 18 -12.41 -7.17 10.32
N TYR A 19 -13.08 -6.45 9.40
CA TYR A 19 -14.51 -6.60 9.15
C TYR A 19 -14.85 -7.28 7.81
N THR A 20 -13.94 -8.04 7.20
CA THR A 20 -14.17 -8.66 5.87
C THR A 20 -14.47 -10.15 5.90
N GLY A 21 -14.18 -10.84 7.02
CA GLY A 21 -14.42 -12.29 7.18
C GLY A 21 -15.58 -12.58 8.14
N SER A 22 -15.24 -12.83 9.41
CA SER A 22 -16.19 -13.17 10.49
C SER A 22 -16.77 -11.94 11.17
N THR A 23 -17.32 -11.01 10.38
CA THR A 23 -17.77 -9.70 10.86
C THR A 23 -18.77 -9.80 12.01
N GLU A 24 -19.72 -10.72 11.94
CA GLU A 24 -20.73 -10.91 13.00
C GLU A 24 -20.08 -11.31 14.32
N SER A 25 -19.22 -12.34 14.33
CA SER A 25 -18.53 -12.79 15.54
C SER A 25 -17.58 -11.74 16.11
N GLU A 26 -16.89 -10.97 15.26
CA GLU A 26 -16.03 -9.87 15.72
C GLU A 26 -16.85 -8.75 16.36
N VAL A 27 -18.00 -8.39 15.78
CA VAL A 27 -18.90 -7.37 16.34
C VAL A 27 -19.56 -7.85 17.64
N GLU A 28 -20.00 -9.10 17.71
CA GLU A 28 -20.55 -9.70 18.94
C GLU A 28 -19.52 -9.66 20.07
N LYS A 29 -18.27 -10.05 19.78
CA LYS A 29 -17.18 -9.95 20.75
C LYS A 29 -16.95 -8.51 21.20
N GLN A 30 -16.95 -7.55 20.27
CA GLN A 30 -16.84 -6.12 20.62
C GLN A 30 -17.95 -5.65 21.56
N PHE A 31 -19.20 -6.04 21.31
CA PHE A 31 -20.31 -5.68 22.19
C PHE A 31 -20.21 -6.36 23.56
N ALA A 32 -19.70 -7.58 23.63
CA ALA A 32 -19.45 -8.25 24.89
C ALA A 32 -18.34 -7.54 25.70
N ASP A 33 -17.20 -7.24 25.06
CA ASP A 33 -16.04 -6.59 25.69
C ASP A 33 -16.38 -5.15 26.15
N LEU A 34 -17.21 -4.44 25.39
CA LEU A 34 -17.63 -3.06 25.70
C LEU A 34 -18.76 -2.96 26.73
N ARG A 35 -19.37 -4.08 27.16
CA ARG A 35 -20.53 -4.08 28.08
C ARG A 35 -20.26 -3.33 29.37
N ASP A 36 -19.06 -3.49 29.92
CA ASP A 36 -18.64 -2.90 31.19
C ASP A 36 -17.85 -1.58 31.00
N VAL A 37 -17.64 -1.16 29.74
CA VAL A 37 -16.95 0.08 29.41
C VAL A 37 -17.95 1.23 29.44
N THR A 38 -17.90 2.01 30.52
CA THR A 38 -18.86 3.09 30.80
C THR A 38 -18.27 4.50 30.73
N THR A 39 -16.96 4.61 30.46
CA THR A 39 -16.24 5.89 30.40
C THR A 39 -15.60 6.09 29.03
N ALA A 40 -15.36 7.35 28.66
CA ALA A 40 -14.67 7.70 27.42
C ALA A 40 -13.23 7.16 27.41
N GLU A 41 -12.54 7.24 28.55
CA GLU A 41 -11.18 6.74 28.73
C GLU A 41 -11.11 5.22 28.58
N GLY A 42 -12.11 4.51 29.11
CA GLY A 42 -12.21 3.06 28.96
C GLY A 42 -12.42 2.63 27.51
N PHE A 43 -13.22 3.40 26.76
CA PHE A 43 -13.43 3.13 25.33
C PHE A 43 -12.16 3.33 24.52
N VAL A 44 -11.43 4.42 24.76
CA VAL A 44 -10.14 4.67 24.09
C VAL A 44 -9.14 3.57 24.44
N ALA A 45 -9.03 3.18 25.72
CA ALA A 45 -8.12 2.12 26.16
C ALA A 45 -8.44 0.76 25.52
N TYR A 46 -9.73 0.44 25.37
CA TYR A 46 -10.17 -0.77 24.67
C TYR A 46 -9.69 -0.78 23.20
N LEU A 47 -9.91 0.31 22.47
CA LEU A 47 -9.50 0.40 21.07
C LEU A 47 -7.97 0.32 20.92
N GLU A 48 -7.23 1.02 21.78
CA GLU A 48 -5.76 0.97 21.80
C GLU A 48 -5.24 -0.45 22.02
N ALA A 49 -5.72 -1.14 23.05
CA ALA A 49 -5.34 -2.53 23.33
C ALA A 49 -5.68 -3.48 22.17
N ALA A 50 -6.85 -3.30 21.55
CA ALA A 50 -7.26 -4.08 20.40
C ALA A 50 -6.42 -3.79 19.13
N ILE A 51 -5.88 -2.57 18.98
CA ILE A 51 -4.94 -2.23 17.91
C ILE A 51 -3.57 -2.86 18.19
N GLU A 52 -3.01 -2.69 19.39
CA GLU A 52 -1.68 -3.18 19.77
C GLU A 52 -1.55 -4.70 19.66
N THR A 53 -2.60 -5.43 20.04
CA THR A 53 -2.64 -6.90 19.92
C THR A 53 -2.65 -7.41 18.47
N ARG A 54 -2.99 -6.55 17.49
CA ARG A 54 -3.07 -6.91 16.08
C ARG A 54 -1.88 -6.38 15.27
N LEU A 55 -1.45 -5.15 15.53
CA LEU A 55 -0.33 -4.49 14.85
C LEU A 55 0.97 -4.71 15.62
N THR A 56 1.34 -5.96 15.83
CA THR A 56 2.58 -6.36 16.51
C THR A 56 3.80 -6.26 15.57
N ASP A 57 5.01 -6.33 16.13
CA ASP A 57 6.23 -6.42 15.31
C ASP A 57 6.21 -7.64 14.36
N ASP A 58 5.70 -8.78 14.83
CA ASP A 58 5.54 -9.98 14.01
C ASP A 58 4.54 -9.79 12.88
N PHE A 59 3.47 -9.01 13.11
CA PHE A 59 2.51 -8.67 12.06
C PHE A 59 3.20 -7.94 10.90
N PHE A 60 3.99 -6.91 11.19
CA PHE A 60 4.69 -6.16 10.15
C PHE A 60 5.86 -6.94 9.52
N THR A 61 6.51 -7.82 10.29
CA THR A 61 7.70 -8.55 9.82
C THR A 61 7.35 -9.78 9.00
N TYR A 62 6.25 -10.47 9.33
CA TYR A 62 5.93 -11.77 8.73
C TYR A 62 4.53 -11.82 8.12
N SER A 63 3.49 -11.49 8.89
CA SER A 63 2.10 -11.67 8.45
C SER A 63 1.74 -10.76 7.28
N LEU A 64 2.14 -9.49 7.33
CA LEU A 64 1.81 -8.49 6.31
C LEU A 64 2.60 -8.72 5.00
N PRO A 65 3.93 -9.00 5.01
CA PRO A 65 4.62 -9.41 3.79
C PRO A 65 4.00 -10.63 3.12
N SER A 66 3.55 -11.62 3.92
CA SER A 66 2.87 -12.81 3.40
C SER A 66 1.51 -12.48 2.79
N SER A 67 0.72 -11.58 3.40
CA SER A 67 -0.57 -11.18 2.84
C SER A 67 -0.45 -10.37 1.54
N LEU A 68 0.71 -9.74 1.30
CA LEU A 68 1.06 -9.05 0.05
C LEU A 68 1.48 -10.00 -1.10
N GLU A 69 1.54 -11.32 -0.88
CA GLU A 69 1.73 -12.33 -1.95
C GLU A 69 0.45 -12.62 -2.75
N GLY A 70 -0.69 -12.14 -2.28
CA GLY A 70 -1.96 -12.33 -2.96
C GLY A 70 -1.98 -11.69 -4.35
N SER A 71 -2.88 -12.21 -5.20
CA SER A 71 -3.14 -11.67 -6.54
C SER A 71 -4.44 -10.86 -6.63
N SER A 72 -5.11 -10.63 -5.49
CA SER A 72 -6.33 -9.82 -5.46
C SER A 72 -5.96 -8.34 -5.55
N ALA A 73 -6.37 -7.71 -6.65
CA ALA A 73 -6.22 -6.27 -6.84
C ALA A 73 -7.01 -5.44 -5.81
N ASN A 74 -8.02 -6.04 -5.18
CA ASN A 74 -8.83 -5.44 -4.12
C ASN A 74 -8.63 -6.24 -2.83
N SER A 75 -7.49 -6.02 -2.17
CA SER A 75 -7.15 -6.69 -0.92
C SER A 75 -6.96 -5.67 0.22
N PRO A 76 -7.28 -6.05 1.48
CA PRO A 76 -6.97 -5.26 2.67
C PRO A 76 -5.53 -4.72 2.69
N SER A 77 -4.56 -5.56 2.34
CA SER A 77 -3.14 -5.18 2.32
C SER A 77 -2.78 -4.18 1.22
N TRP A 78 -3.42 -4.26 0.05
CA TRP A 78 -3.27 -3.24 -1.00
C TRP A 78 -3.83 -1.89 -0.54
N PHE A 79 -5.05 -1.88 0.00
CA PHE A 79 -5.66 -0.63 0.49
C PHE A 79 -4.87 -0.05 1.67
N GLY A 80 -4.34 -0.90 2.54
CA GLY A 80 -3.42 -0.53 3.59
C GLY A 80 -2.18 0.19 3.09
N TYR A 81 -1.54 -0.36 2.05
CA TYR A 81 -0.40 0.28 1.40
C TYR A 81 -0.77 1.65 0.80
N VAL A 82 -1.88 1.73 0.07
CA VAL A 82 -2.37 2.98 -0.54
C VAL A 82 -2.70 4.04 0.52
N ALA A 83 -3.39 3.66 1.59
CA ALA A 83 -3.66 4.54 2.72
C ALA A 83 -2.37 5.05 3.37
N SER A 84 -1.35 4.21 3.44
CA SER A 84 -0.03 4.58 3.97
C SER A 84 0.65 5.64 3.13
N LEU A 85 0.57 5.54 1.79
CA LEU A 85 1.07 6.58 0.89
C LEU A 85 0.36 7.93 1.12
N VAL A 86 -0.95 7.90 1.37
CA VAL A 86 -1.75 9.09 1.69
C VAL A 86 -1.34 9.71 3.03
N VAL A 87 -1.24 8.90 4.10
CA VAL A 87 -0.81 9.34 5.44
C VAL A 87 0.58 9.98 5.40
N LEU A 88 1.49 9.41 4.59
CA LEU A 88 2.86 9.90 4.46
C LEU A 88 3.00 11.07 3.46
N GLY A 89 1.93 11.45 2.76
CA GLY A 89 1.97 12.51 1.74
C GLY A 89 2.85 12.15 0.54
N THR A 90 2.93 10.87 0.19
CA THR A 90 3.87 10.35 -0.80
C THR A 90 3.46 10.72 -2.23
N PRO A 91 4.37 11.27 -3.06
CA PRO A 91 4.16 11.42 -4.50
C PRO A 91 3.94 10.08 -5.20
N MET A 92 3.10 10.08 -6.24
CA MET A 92 2.97 8.93 -7.14
C MET A 92 4.31 8.60 -7.83
N LEU A 93 4.45 7.36 -8.27
CA LEU A 93 5.69 6.90 -8.89
C LEU A 93 6.06 7.76 -10.10
N PHE A 94 7.30 8.28 -10.10
CA PHE A 94 7.87 9.22 -11.08
C PHE A 94 7.13 10.56 -11.26
N SER A 95 6.24 10.90 -10.34
CA SER A 95 5.47 12.13 -10.33
C SER A 95 5.83 13.00 -9.12
N THR A 96 5.53 14.29 -9.18
CA THR A 96 5.62 15.20 -8.02
C THR A 96 4.29 15.33 -7.29
N SER A 97 3.20 14.83 -7.87
CA SER A 97 1.85 14.98 -7.32
C SER A 97 1.60 13.95 -6.20
N PRO A 98 1.24 14.37 -4.98
CA PRO A 98 0.89 13.45 -3.91
C PRO A 98 -0.38 12.68 -4.23
N LEU A 99 -0.41 11.40 -3.88
CA LEU A 99 -1.53 10.52 -4.17
C LEU A 99 -2.85 11.02 -3.56
N SER A 100 -2.77 11.69 -2.40
CA SER A 100 -3.92 12.24 -1.67
C SER A 100 -4.77 13.23 -2.48
N GLN A 101 -4.17 13.96 -3.42
CA GLN A 101 -4.90 14.93 -4.27
C GLN A 101 -5.97 14.27 -5.13
N TYR A 102 -5.82 12.99 -5.46
CA TYR A 102 -6.73 12.26 -6.33
C TYR A 102 -7.80 11.47 -5.58
N PHE A 103 -7.71 11.37 -4.25
CA PHE A 103 -8.69 10.69 -3.38
C PHE A 103 -9.56 11.66 -2.56
N ALA A 104 -9.30 12.96 -2.60
CA ALA A 104 -10.05 13.95 -1.84
C ALA A 104 -11.51 14.07 -2.32
N ILE A 105 -12.45 14.24 -1.38
CA ILE A 105 -13.87 14.49 -1.68
C ILE A 105 -13.98 15.78 -2.48
N GLY A 106 -14.56 15.71 -3.68
CA GLY A 106 -14.64 16.84 -4.61
C GLY A 106 -13.48 16.95 -5.60
N ALA A 107 -12.51 16.02 -5.57
CA ALA A 107 -11.57 15.86 -6.65
C ALA A 107 -12.35 15.58 -7.94
N SER A 108 -12.40 16.57 -8.83
CA SER A 108 -13.01 16.48 -10.16
C SER A 108 -12.16 15.66 -11.11
N GLY A 109 -11.49 14.63 -10.60
CA GLY A 109 -10.87 13.60 -11.39
C GLY A 109 -11.98 12.93 -12.18
N LYS A 110 -12.19 13.36 -13.42
CA LYS A 110 -12.76 12.49 -14.46
C LYS A 110 -12.09 11.12 -14.26
N LYS A 111 -12.83 10.03 -14.45
CA LYS A 111 -12.46 8.62 -14.18
C LYS A 111 -11.05 8.15 -14.66
N ASN A 112 -10.24 9.03 -15.27
CA ASN A 112 -8.96 8.85 -15.92
C ASN A 112 -7.80 9.67 -15.28
N ALA A 113 -7.93 10.20 -14.05
CA ALA A 113 -6.89 11.07 -13.48
C ALA A 113 -5.66 10.29 -12.96
N ILE A 114 -5.89 9.07 -12.45
CA ILE A 114 -4.86 8.13 -12.02
C ILE A 114 -5.26 6.71 -12.43
N ASP A 115 -4.27 5.87 -12.74
CA ASP A 115 -4.46 4.48 -13.10
C ASP A 115 -3.65 3.56 -12.19
N LYS A 116 -4.26 2.44 -11.78
CA LYS A 116 -3.54 1.34 -11.15
C LYS A 116 -2.80 0.58 -12.24
N HIS A 117 -1.48 0.58 -12.20
CA HIS A 117 -0.61 0.04 -13.25
C HIS A 117 0.37 -1.00 -12.68
N HIS A 118 0.84 -1.89 -13.54
CA HIS A 118 1.83 -2.91 -13.20
C HIS A 118 3.25 -2.37 -13.42
N ILE A 119 4.06 -2.31 -12.37
CA ILE A 119 5.45 -1.87 -12.44
C ILE A 119 6.25 -2.70 -13.44
N PHE A 120 6.03 -4.02 -13.46
CA PHE A 120 6.41 -4.89 -14.55
C PHE A 120 5.17 -5.10 -15.43
N PRO A 121 5.06 -4.44 -16.60
CA PRO A 121 3.83 -4.47 -17.38
C PRO A 121 3.46 -5.89 -17.82
N LYS A 122 2.15 -6.18 -17.90
CA LYS A 122 1.68 -7.53 -18.28
C LYS A 122 2.25 -8.00 -19.62
N SER A 123 2.27 -7.13 -20.62
CA SER A 123 2.79 -7.44 -21.95
C SER A 123 4.29 -7.77 -21.91
N TYR A 124 5.06 -7.13 -21.03
CA TYR A 124 6.47 -7.47 -20.79
C TYR A 124 6.61 -8.81 -20.07
N LEU A 125 5.84 -9.03 -18.99
CA LEU A 125 5.84 -10.27 -18.23
C LEU A 125 5.54 -11.51 -19.09
N THR A 126 4.58 -11.42 -20.00
CA THR A 126 4.27 -12.48 -20.97
C THR A 126 5.50 -12.82 -21.84
N LYS A 127 6.24 -11.81 -22.33
CA LYS A 127 7.42 -12.02 -23.18
C LYS A 127 8.56 -12.76 -22.46
N ILE A 128 8.65 -12.61 -21.14
CA ILE A 128 9.67 -13.27 -20.32
C ILE A 128 9.15 -14.55 -19.63
N GLY A 129 7.98 -15.06 -20.04
CA GLY A 129 7.46 -16.36 -19.63
C GLY A 129 6.48 -16.37 -18.46
N TYR A 130 6.03 -15.21 -17.97
CA TYR A 130 4.99 -15.10 -16.95
C TYR A 130 3.61 -14.85 -17.59
N ASP A 131 2.99 -15.90 -18.11
CA ASP A 131 1.73 -15.80 -18.87
C ASP A 131 0.47 -15.90 -18.02
N ASN A 132 0.58 -16.43 -16.80
CA ASN A 132 -0.59 -16.64 -15.94
C ASN A 132 -0.95 -15.37 -15.16
N ASP A 133 -2.25 -15.12 -15.00
CA ASP A 133 -2.73 -13.91 -14.33
C ASP A 133 -2.44 -13.86 -12.83
N ARG A 134 -2.32 -15.02 -12.17
CA ARG A 134 -2.03 -15.07 -10.73
C ARG A 134 -0.63 -14.50 -10.43
N ASP A 135 0.33 -14.81 -11.27
CA ASP A 135 1.72 -14.40 -11.09
C ASP A 135 1.93 -12.97 -11.59
N ARG A 136 1.22 -12.53 -12.63
CA ARG A 136 1.29 -11.12 -13.11
C ARG A 136 0.56 -10.13 -12.18
N ASN A 137 -0.57 -10.52 -11.59
CA ASN A 137 -1.43 -9.65 -10.78
C ASN A 137 -1.05 -9.63 -9.29
N GLN A 138 0.23 -9.84 -8.98
CA GLN A 138 0.75 -9.78 -7.61
C GLN A 138 0.58 -8.38 -7.02
N ILE A 139 0.14 -8.28 -5.75
CA ILE A 139 -0.09 -6.98 -5.09
C ILE A 139 1.16 -6.09 -5.17
N ALA A 140 2.32 -6.69 -4.91
CA ALA A 140 3.62 -6.03 -5.00
C ALA A 140 4.05 -5.64 -6.43
N ASN A 141 3.28 -5.95 -7.48
CA ASN A 141 3.52 -5.44 -8.82
C ASN A 141 2.71 -4.18 -9.13
N PHE A 142 1.82 -3.72 -8.26
CA PHE A 142 0.97 -2.57 -8.56
C PHE A 142 1.54 -1.24 -8.06
N THR A 143 1.19 -0.17 -8.76
CA THR A 143 1.38 1.22 -8.33
C THR A 143 0.27 2.10 -8.88
N TYR A 144 0.12 3.31 -8.34
CA TYR A 144 -0.67 4.36 -8.98
C TYR A 144 0.24 5.29 -9.78
N LEU A 145 -0.21 5.64 -10.98
CA LEU A 145 0.43 6.60 -11.86
C LEU A 145 -0.57 7.68 -12.25
N ASP A 146 -0.09 8.91 -12.48
CA ASP A 146 -0.87 9.88 -13.25
C ASP A 146 -0.96 9.46 -14.73
N TYR A 147 -1.93 10.02 -15.43
CA TYR A 147 -2.21 9.73 -16.84
C TYR A 147 -0.99 9.88 -17.76
N ASN A 148 -0.18 10.93 -17.57
CA ASN A 148 0.98 11.18 -18.44
C ASN A 148 2.08 10.14 -18.20
N THR A 149 2.36 9.84 -16.94
CA THR A 149 3.32 8.82 -16.54
C THR A 149 2.87 7.42 -17.00
N ASN A 150 1.57 7.14 -16.93
CA ASN A 150 1.00 5.88 -17.44
C ASN A 150 1.22 5.73 -18.95
N ILE A 151 0.96 6.78 -19.75
CA ILE A 151 1.24 6.76 -21.20
C ILE A 151 2.74 6.60 -21.46
N GLU A 152 3.57 7.33 -20.72
CA GLU A 152 5.01 7.28 -20.87
C GLU A 152 5.48 5.83 -20.62
N ILE A 153 5.14 5.20 -19.50
CA ILE A 153 5.54 3.82 -19.20
C ILE A 153 4.96 2.83 -20.23
N GLY A 154 3.64 2.85 -20.43
CA GLY A 154 2.94 1.92 -21.32
C GLY A 154 3.23 0.45 -20.98
N ASP A 155 3.63 -0.30 -22.01
CA ASP A 155 3.96 -1.74 -21.96
C ASP A 155 5.48 -2.02 -21.96
N ARG A 156 6.30 -0.97 -21.77
CA ARG A 156 7.77 -1.05 -21.87
C ARG A 156 8.38 -1.84 -20.71
N ALA A 157 9.51 -2.49 -20.95
CA ALA A 157 10.24 -3.16 -19.88
C ALA A 157 10.70 -2.16 -18.81
N PRO A 158 10.79 -2.55 -17.52
CA PRO A 158 11.37 -1.72 -16.46
C PRO A 158 12.69 -1.06 -16.86
N ALA A 159 13.62 -1.84 -17.43
CA ALA A 159 14.92 -1.31 -17.85
C ALA A 159 14.82 -0.19 -18.91
N GLU A 160 13.80 -0.23 -19.77
CA GLU A 160 13.59 0.78 -20.82
C GLU A 160 12.98 2.06 -20.26
N TYR A 161 11.88 1.97 -19.51
CA TYR A 161 11.22 3.18 -19.03
C TYR A 161 12.00 3.83 -17.87
N VAL A 162 12.66 3.04 -17.01
CA VAL A 162 13.45 3.59 -15.90
C VAL A 162 14.62 4.41 -16.41
N ALA A 163 15.29 3.99 -17.49
CA ALA A 163 16.37 4.78 -18.08
C ALA A 163 15.93 6.20 -18.43
N ALA A 164 14.75 6.36 -19.04
CA ALA A 164 14.18 7.67 -19.38
C ALA A 164 13.86 8.51 -18.12
N PHE A 165 13.31 7.88 -17.07
CA PHE A 165 13.03 8.60 -15.82
C PHE A 165 14.29 8.95 -15.03
N ARG A 166 15.34 8.13 -15.07
CA ARG A 166 16.65 8.47 -14.49
C ARG A 166 17.28 9.68 -15.17
N GLU A 167 17.20 9.76 -16.51
CA GLU A 167 17.67 10.93 -17.26
C GLU A 167 16.90 12.20 -16.86
N LYS A 168 15.57 12.09 -16.69
CA LYS A 168 14.69 13.21 -16.32
C LYS A 168 14.83 13.67 -14.87
N LEU A 169 14.95 12.73 -13.92
CA LEU A 169 14.92 12.99 -12.48
C LEU A 169 16.31 13.14 -11.88
N GLY A 170 17.34 12.64 -12.57
CA GLY A 170 18.65 12.37 -12.00
C GLY A 170 18.63 11.20 -11.01
N GLU A 171 19.82 10.71 -10.67
CA GLU A 171 20.00 9.55 -9.77
C GLU A 171 19.40 9.78 -8.37
N GLU A 172 19.53 10.99 -7.83
CA GLU A 172 18.94 11.31 -6.53
C GLU A 172 17.40 11.32 -6.58
N GLY A 173 16.82 11.85 -7.65
CA GLY A 173 15.37 11.88 -7.86
C GLY A 173 14.78 10.48 -8.07
N TYR A 174 15.48 9.64 -8.84
CA TYR A 174 15.13 8.22 -9.01
C TYR A 174 15.22 7.45 -7.67
N ALA A 175 16.33 7.59 -6.93
CA ALA A 175 16.49 6.92 -5.65
C ALA A 175 15.45 7.35 -4.61
N ARG A 176 15.08 8.64 -4.61
CA ARG A 176 13.98 9.17 -3.77
C ARG A 176 12.65 8.54 -4.15
N THR A 177 12.33 8.54 -5.44
CA THR A 177 11.11 7.93 -5.97
C THR A 177 10.98 6.46 -5.57
N CYS A 178 12.09 5.70 -5.64
CA CYS A 178 12.11 4.30 -5.23
C CYS A 178 11.84 4.14 -3.73
N ARG A 179 12.54 4.89 -2.87
CA ARG A 179 12.32 4.84 -1.42
C ARG A 179 10.88 5.19 -1.04
N ASP A 180 10.35 6.25 -1.63
CA ASP A 180 9.03 6.78 -1.32
C ASP A 180 7.91 5.81 -1.76
N ASN A 181 8.10 5.09 -2.87
CA ASN A 181 7.12 4.14 -3.42
C ASN A 181 7.44 2.66 -3.11
N ALA A 182 8.23 2.41 -2.05
CA ALA A 182 8.60 1.08 -1.59
C ALA A 182 9.20 0.17 -2.68
N LEU A 183 10.06 0.74 -3.54
CA LEU A 183 10.79 0.00 -4.56
C LEU A 183 12.22 -0.28 -4.10
N PRO A 184 12.73 -1.50 -4.33
CA PRO A 184 14.17 -1.74 -4.27
C PRO A 184 14.88 -0.76 -5.20
N LEU A 185 16.02 -0.21 -4.77
CA LEU A 185 16.86 0.56 -5.68
C LEU A 185 17.32 -0.37 -6.82
N ASP A 186 17.36 0.17 -8.04
CA ASP A 186 17.74 -0.56 -9.25
C ASP A 186 16.80 -1.75 -9.56
N PHE A 187 15.52 -1.67 -9.16
CA PHE A 187 14.56 -2.76 -9.33
C PHE A 187 14.41 -3.24 -10.79
N GLU A 188 14.69 -2.37 -11.75
CA GLU A 188 14.65 -2.67 -13.18
C GLU A 188 15.68 -3.70 -13.63
N SER A 189 16.71 -3.95 -12.81
CA SER A 189 17.73 -4.98 -13.04
C SER A 189 17.45 -6.29 -12.29
N LEU A 190 16.37 -6.34 -11.50
CA LEU A 190 16.01 -7.54 -10.74
C LEU A 190 15.13 -8.47 -11.56
N GLU A 191 15.32 -9.76 -11.33
CA GLU A 191 14.37 -10.77 -11.79
C GLU A 191 13.01 -10.56 -11.10
N TYR A 192 11.93 -10.82 -11.84
CA TYR A 192 10.57 -10.51 -11.36
C TYR A 192 10.23 -11.11 -9.99
N PRO A 193 10.55 -12.40 -9.68
CA PRO A 193 10.26 -12.96 -8.36
C PRO A 193 11.08 -12.30 -7.23
N GLU A 194 12.33 -11.93 -7.51
CA GLU A 194 13.20 -11.25 -6.55
C GLU A 194 12.70 -9.84 -6.26
N PHE A 195 12.27 -9.10 -7.29
CA PHE A 195 11.61 -7.81 -7.16
C PHE A 195 10.40 -7.91 -6.23
N LEU A 196 9.49 -8.86 -6.48
CA LEU A 196 8.28 -9.04 -5.68
C LEU A 196 8.63 -9.31 -4.21
N ALA A 197 9.55 -10.24 -3.94
CA ALA A 197 9.95 -10.60 -2.58
C ALA A 197 10.51 -9.38 -1.81
N ARG A 198 11.42 -8.62 -2.42
CA ARG A 198 12.01 -7.43 -1.80
C ARG A 198 10.97 -6.32 -1.60
N ARG A 199 10.12 -6.08 -2.59
CA ARG A 199 9.10 -5.03 -2.53
C ARG A 199 8.07 -5.27 -1.44
N ARG A 200 7.64 -6.52 -1.20
CA ARG A 200 6.68 -6.84 -0.11
C ARG A 200 7.20 -6.41 1.25
N VAL A 201 8.48 -6.62 1.53
CA VAL A 201 9.13 -6.19 2.78
C VAL A 201 9.15 -4.66 2.87
N LEU A 202 9.51 -3.97 1.80
CA LEU A 202 9.51 -2.50 1.77
C LEU A 202 8.10 -1.92 1.95
N MET A 203 7.10 -2.51 1.30
CA MET A 203 5.69 -2.10 1.43
C MET A 203 5.21 -2.27 2.88
N ALA A 204 5.55 -3.37 3.55
CA ALA A 204 5.24 -3.57 4.96
C ALA A 204 5.93 -2.52 5.85
N GLY A 205 7.18 -2.16 5.55
CA GLY A 205 7.90 -1.07 6.20
C GLY A 205 7.21 0.29 6.01
N THR A 206 6.72 0.60 4.81
CA THR A 206 5.95 1.82 4.54
C THR A 206 4.64 1.85 5.34
N ILE A 207 3.95 0.71 5.45
CA ILE A 207 2.71 0.60 6.24
C ILE A 207 2.99 0.81 7.73
N ARG A 208 4.08 0.22 8.25
CA ARG A 208 4.53 0.45 9.62
C ARG A 208 4.84 1.93 9.88
N LYS A 209 5.60 2.57 8.99
CA LYS A 209 5.95 3.99 9.09
C LYS A 209 4.71 4.89 9.09
N ALA A 210 3.70 4.56 8.28
CA ALA A 210 2.43 5.28 8.30
C ALA A 210 1.67 5.09 9.63
N TYR A 211 1.65 3.87 10.18
CA TYR A 211 1.07 3.62 11.49
C TYR A 211 1.76 4.42 12.60
N GLU A 212 3.10 4.44 12.60
CA GLU A 212 3.90 5.21 13.55
C GLU A 212 3.58 6.71 13.45
N ARG A 213 3.44 7.25 12.23
CA ARG A 213 3.00 8.64 12.00
C ARG A 213 1.60 8.92 12.56
N LEU A 214 0.68 7.95 12.55
CA LEU A 214 -0.64 8.11 13.16
C LEU A 214 -0.60 8.04 14.70
N CYS A 215 0.48 7.52 15.27
CA CYS A 215 0.71 7.43 16.71
C CYS A 215 1.37 8.69 17.29
N GLU A 216 1.95 9.56 16.46
CA GLU A 216 2.40 10.92 16.80
C GLU A 216 1.19 11.83 17.08
#